data_AF-K8GRF7-F1
#
_entry.id   AF-K8GRF7-F1
#
_cell.length_a   1.000
_cell.length_b   1.000
_cell.length_c   1.000
_cell.angle_alpha   90.00
_cell.angle_beta   90.00
_cell.angle_gamma   90.00
#
_symmetry.space_group_name_H-M   'P 1'
#
loop_
_entity.id
_entity.type
_entity.pdbx_description
1 polymer ?
#
loop_
_entity_poly.entity_id
_entity_poly.type
_entity_poly.pdbx_seq_one_letter_code
_entity_poly.pdbx_strand_id
1 'polypeptide(L)' 'MDKVSLLSRVRLLADCLTVKRGSIGTVVHVYDSENFEVEFLSEDGKTIAVETLNAAVLEKIQNKLSNT' A
#
# COMPACT_ATOMS: atom_id res chain seq x y z
N MET A 1 -5.77 12.10 9.32
CA MET A 1 -5.06 11.08 8.51
C MET A 1 -5.96 10.77 7.33
N ASP A 2 -5.46 10.88 6.10
CA ASP A 2 -6.30 10.61 4.93
C ASP A 2 -6.70 9.13 4.89
N LYS A 3 -7.99 8.86 4.69
CA LYS A 3 -8.53 7.49 4.70
C LYS A 3 -7.90 6.65 3.58
N VAL A 4 -7.37 5.48 3.92
CA VAL A 4 -6.94 4.45 2.96
C VAL A 4 -8.18 3.92 2.24
N SER A 5 -8.12 3.85 0.92
CA SER A 5 -9.22 3.38 0.05
C SER A 5 -8.65 2.60 -1.14
N LEU A 6 -9.51 1.95 -1.91
CA LEU A 6 -9.13 1.32 -3.17
C LEU A 6 -8.29 2.26 -4.05
N LEU A 7 -7.26 1.72 -4.69
CA LEU A 7 -6.24 2.41 -5.50
C LEU A 7 -5.38 3.43 -4.74
N SER A 8 -5.48 3.51 -3.42
CA SER A 8 -4.53 4.31 -2.63
C SER A 8 -3.14 3.71 -2.75
N ARG A 9 -2.15 4.57 -3.01
CA ARG A 9 -0.75 4.22 -2.81
C ARG A 9 -0.44 4.28 -1.33
N VAL A 10 0.20 3.24 -0.81
CA VAL A 10 0.52 3.10 0.61
C VAL A 10 1.97 2.69 0.79
N ARG A 11 2.59 3.14 1.87
CA ARG A 11 3.90 2.69 2.34
C ARG A 11 3.71 1.70 3.48
N LEU A 12 4.41 0.59 3.41
CA LEU A 12 4.45 -0.42 4.46
C LEU A 12 5.31 0.07 5.63
N LEU A 13 4.79 0.03 6.86
CA LEU A 13 5.45 0.55 8.07
C LEU A 13 6.20 -0.50 8.89
N ALA A 14 6.05 -1.79 8.56
CA ALA A 14 6.71 -2.91 9.24
C ALA A 14 7.15 -3.96 8.22
N ASP A 15 8.16 -4.77 8.53
CA ASP A 15 8.53 -5.90 7.69
C ASP A 15 7.42 -6.97 7.71
N CYS A 16 7.14 -7.58 6.56
CA CYS A 16 6.46 -8.86 6.48
C CYS A 16 7.41 -9.91 5.90
N LEU A 17 6.91 -11.13 5.66
CA LEU A 17 7.74 -12.26 5.20
C LEU A 17 8.37 -11.99 3.82
N THR A 18 7.65 -11.31 2.93
CA THR A 18 7.96 -11.15 1.51
C THR A 18 8.32 -9.71 1.14
N VAL A 19 7.90 -8.72 1.94
CA VAL A 19 8.04 -7.29 1.67
C VAL A 19 8.66 -6.58 2.87
N LYS A 20 9.57 -5.65 2.60
CA LYS A 20 10.28 -4.88 3.62
C LYS A 20 9.57 -3.57 3.96
N ARG A 21 9.74 -3.11 5.19
CA ARG A 21 9.32 -1.78 5.61
C ARG A 21 9.82 -0.73 4.61
N GLY A 22 8.96 0.20 4.25
CA GLY A 22 9.24 1.28 3.31
C GLY A 22 8.81 0.97 1.87
N SER A 23 8.54 -0.29 1.53
CA SER A 23 7.99 -0.66 0.23
C SER A 23 6.67 0.04 -0.03
N ILE A 24 6.48 0.46 -1.29
CA ILE A 24 5.28 1.14 -1.75
C ILE A 24 4.41 0.11 -2.48
N GLY A 25 3.14 0.04 -2.10
CA GLY A 25 2.15 -0.80 -2.75
C GLY A 25 0.89 -0.02 -3.10
N THR A 26 -0.02 -0.70 -3.78
CA THR A 26 -1.35 -0.18 -4.15
C THR A 26 -2.42 -1.03 -3.51
N VAL A 27 -3.41 -0.39 -2.89
CA VAL A 27 -4.59 -1.10 -2.37
C VAL A 27 -5.43 -1.61 -3.54
N VAL A 28 -5.55 -2.93 -3.66
CA VAL A 28 -6.31 -3.62 -4.73
C VAL A 28 -7.63 -4.20 -4.23
N HIS A 29 -7.80 -4.38 -2.91
CA HIS A 29 -9.06 -4.75 -2.28
C HIS A 29 -9.23 -4.09 -0.91
N VAL A 30 -10.48 -3.82 -0.52
CA VAL A 30 -10.84 -3.32 0.82
C VAL A 30 -11.79 -4.34 1.45
N TYR A 31 -11.33 -5.07 2.46
CA TYR A 31 -12.17 -6.04 3.16
C TYR A 31 -13.11 -5.31 4.13
N ASP A 32 -12.57 -4.38 4.91
CA ASP A 32 -13.32 -3.57 5.87
C ASP A 32 -12.61 -2.22 6.12
N SER A 33 -12.94 -1.53 7.22
CA SER A 33 -12.33 -0.23 7.55
C SER A 33 -10.85 -0.28 7.93
N GLU A 34 -10.35 -1.45 8.31
CA GLU A 34 -9.00 -1.66 8.83
C GLU A 34 -8.17 -2.63 8.00
N ASN A 35 -8.76 -3.53 7.23
CA ASN A 35 -8.03 -4.59 6.51
C ASN A 35 -8.10 -4.40 4.99
N PHE A 36 -6.93 -4.45 4.34
CA PHE A 36 -6.74 -4.15 2.93
C PHE A 36 -5.89 -5.21 2.26
N GLU A 37 -6.18 -5.50 1.00
CA GLU A 37 -5.24 -6.23 0.15
C GLU A 37 -4.37 -5.23 -0.61
N VAL A 38 -3.05 -5.39 -0.47
CA VAL A 38 -2.06 -4.49 -1.07
C VAL A 38 -1.16 -5.27 -2.00
N GLU A 39 -1.13 -4.84 -3.26
CA GLU A 39 -0.19 -5.35 -4.25
C GLU A 39 1.10 -4.52 -4.24
N PHE A 40 2.24 -5.21 -4.20
CA PHE A 40 3.57 -4.64 -4.30
C PHE A 40 4.20 -5.02 -5.63
N LEU A 41 4.66 -4.01 -6.38
CA LEU A 41 5.27 -4.18 -7.69
C LEU A 41 6.78 -3.92 -7.62
N SER A 42 7.54 -4.61 -8.45
CA SER A 42 8.94 -4.30 -8.76
C SER A 42 9.04 -3.08 -9.67
N GLU A 43 10.26 -2.59 -9.87
CA GLU A 43 10.54 -1.45 -10.78
C GLU A 43 10.13 -1.74 -12.24
N ASP A 44 10.15 -3.01 -12.66
CA ASP A 44 9.68 -3.45 -13.99
C ASP A 44 8.18 -3.77 -14.04
N GLY A 45 7.44 -3.45 -12.98
CA GLY A 45 5.98 -3.56 -12.93
C GLY A 45 5.44 -4.98 -12.69
N LYS A 46 6.29 -5.93 -12.26
CA LYS A 46 5.84 -7.28 -11.88
C LYS A 46 5.39 -7.32 -10.43
N THR A 47 4.33 -8.08 -10.16
CA THR A 47 3.89 -8.33 -8.79
C THR A 47 4.95 -9.14 -8.04
N ILE A 48 5.46 -8.56 -6.95
CA ILE A 48 6.38 -9.22 -6.01
C ILE A 48 5.55 -9.96 -4.95
N ALA A 49 4.50 -9.31 -4.45
CA ALA A 49 3.66 -9.86 -3.39
C ALA A 49 2.27 -9.21 -3.40
N VAL A 50 1.29 -9.94 -2.89
CA VAL A 50 -0.04 -9.44 -2.54
C VAL A 50 -0.28 -9.84 -1.09
N GLU A 51 -0.42 -8.85 -0.21
CA GLU A 51 -0.49 -9.07 1.24
C GLU A 51 -1.79 -8.48 1.79
N THR A 52 -2.44 -9.21 2.70
CA THR A 52 -3.54 -8.67 3.50
C THR A 52 -2.96 -7.97 4.72
N LEU A 53 -3.17 -6.65 4.81
CA LEU A 53 -2.53 -5.78 5.78
C LEU A 53 -3.54 -4.92 6.52
N ASN A 54 -3.29 -4.73 7.82
CA ASN A 54 -4.09 -3.83 8.65
C ASN A 54 -3.64 -2.37 8.47
N ALA A 55 -4.56 -1.41 8.61
CA ALA A 55 -4.32 0.03 8.54
C ALA A 55 -3.17 0.49 9.45
N ALA A 56 -2.98 -0.17 10.60
CA ALA A 56 -1.92 0.15 11.56
C ALA A 56 -0.49 0.02 10.98
N VAL A 57 -0.31 -0.76 9.91
CA VAL A 57 0.99 -0.93 9.23
C VAL A 57 1.06 -0.23 7.88
N LEU A 58 0.10 0.62 7.55
CA LEU A 58 0.02 1.32 6.26
C LEU A 58 0.02 2.84 6.46
N GLU A 59 0.83 3.53 5.66
CA GLU A 59 0.80 4.99 5.55
C GLU A 59 0.37 5.38 4.13
N LYS A 60 -0.74 6.11 4.00
CA LYS A 60 -1.20 6.60 2.69
C LYS A 60 -0.24 7.65 2.15
N ILE A 61 0.22 7.46 0.91
CA ILE A 61 1.07 8.43 0.21
C ILE A 61 0.16 9.41 -0.53
N GLN A 62 0.21 10.69 -0.15
CA GLN A 62 -0.45 11.74 -0.91
C GLN A 62 0.32 11.99 -2.21
N ASN A 63 -0.33 11.78 -3.35
CA ASN A 63 0.17 12.36 -4.59
C ASN A 63 -0.11 13.86 -4.52
N LYS A 64 0.91 14.67 -4.21
CA LYS A 64 0.88 16.08 -4.61
C LYS A 64 0.93 16.06 -6.14
N LEU A 65 -0.23 16.19 -6.78
CA LEU A 65 -0.28 16.65 -8.16
C LEU A 65 0.30 18.08 -8.12
N SER A 66 1.58 18.21 -8.43
CA SER A 66 2.16 19.49 -8.77
C SER A 66 1.50 19.91 -10.07
N ASN A 67 0.52 20.83 -9.98
CA ASN A 67 0.07 21.59 -11.13
C ASN A 67 1.27 22.41 -11.61
N THR A 68 1.94 21.92 -12.65
CA THR A 68 2.86 22.68 -13.51
C THR A 68 2.21 22.86 -14.86
#